data_AF-A0A935Z6U7-F1
#
_entry.id   AF-A0A935Z6U7-F1
#
_cell.length_a   1.000
_cell.length_b   1.000
_cell.length_c   1.000
_cell.angle_alpha   90.00
_cell.angle_beta   90.00
_cell.angle_gamma   90.00
#
_symmetry.space_group_name_H-M   'P 1'
#
loop_
_entity.id
_entity.type
_entity.pdbx_description
1 polymer ?
#
loop_
_entity_poly.entity_id
_entity_poly.type
_entity_poly.pdbx_seq_one_letter_code
_entity_poly.pdbx_strand_id
1 'polypeptide(L)'
;MKELVRYLLENLYLDFQGEISLDQVRQFLRGDDSKEAKALLQKLIEDKGVDDLLIALADVLKEHLRTGINEQVMKQELQNYSDS
;
A
#
# COMPACT_ATOMS: atom_id res chain seq x y z
N MET A 1 24.68 -6.03 10.48
CA MET A 1 24.01 -5.23 9.43
C MET A 1 23.23 -6.09 8.45
N LYS A 2 23.83 -7.08 7.76
CA LYS A 2 23.11 -7.91 6.77
C LYS A 2 21.86 -8.63 7.31
N GLU A 3 21.98 -9.37 8.41
CA GLU A 3 20.83 -10.06 9.02
C GLU A 3 19.73 -9.10 9.50
N LEU A 4 20.12 -7.92 10.01
CA LEU A 4 19.18 -6.87 10.41
C LEU A 4 18.43 -6.31 9.20
N VAL A 5 19.14 -5.98 8.12
CA VAL A 5 18.52 -5.49 6.86
C VAL A 5 17.52 -6.53 6.32
N ARG A 6 17.89 -7.81 6.31
CA ARG A 6 17.02 -8.89 5.88
C ARG A 6 15.75 -8.95 6.74
N TYR A 7 15.91 -8.96 8.06
CA TYR A 7 14.78 -8.99 9.00
C TYR A 7 13.85 -7.79 8.78
N LEU A 8 14.39 -6.58 8.63
CA LEU A 8 13.58 -5.38 8.41
C LEU A 8 12.81 -5.42 7.09
N LEU A 9 13.42 -5.93 6.01
CA LEU A 9 12.76 -6.09 4.71
C LEU A 9 11.66 -7.17 4.74
N GLU A 10 11.90 -8.29 5.43
CA GLU A 10 10.91 -9.36 5.58
C GLU A 10 9.70 -8.90 6.41
N ASN A 11 9.95 -8.05 7.42
CA ASN A 11 8.92 -7.55 8.34
C ASN A 11 8.35 -6.18 7.94
N LEU A 12 8.66 -5.68 6.74
CA LEU A 12 8.09 -4.43 6.24
C LEU A 12 6.58 -4.61 5.99
N TYR A 13 5.76 -3.71 6.51
CA TYR A 13 4.32 -3.68 6.26
C TYR A 13 3.98 -2.43 5.45
N LEU A 14 3.18 -2.60 4.40
CA LEU A 14 2.51 -1.50 3.73
C LEU A 14 1.14 -1.35 4.40
N ASP A 15 0.77 -0.13 4.73
CA ASP A 15 -0.56 0.20 5.19
C ASP A 15 -1.02 1.50 4.54
N PHE A 16 -2.33 1.64 4.35
CA PHE A 16 -2.93 2.87 3.83
C PHE A 16 -3.33 3.75 5.01
N GLN A 17 -2.69 4.91 5.13
CA GLN A 17 -2.97 5.83 6.24
C GLN A 17 -4.35 6.49 6.11
N GLY A 18 -5.11 6.44 7.20
CA GLY A 18 -6.37 7.17 7.37
C GLY A 18 -7.60 6.30 7.17
N GLU A 19 -8.73 6.77 7.68
CA GLU A 19 -10.03 6.12 7.47
C GLU A 19 -10.60 6.61 6.14
N ILE A 20 -10.41 5.81 5.08
CA ILE A 20 -11.13 6.02 3.83
C ILE A 20 -12.48 5.33 3.92
N SER A 21 -13.56 6.04 3.59
CA SER A 21 -14.91 5.46 3.56
C SER A 21 -15.37 5.19 2.12
N LEU A 22 -16.37 4.33 1.97
CA LEU A 22 -17.00 4.06 0.67
C LEU A 22 -17.53 5.35 0.02
N ASP A 23 -18.05 6.28 0.82
CA ASP A 23 -18.57 7.56 0.31
C ASP A 23 -17.45 8.48 -0.20
N GLN A 24 -16.28 8.47 0.45
CA GLN A 24 -15.11 9.18 -0.06
C GLN A 24 -14.61 8.56 -1.37
N VAL A 25 -14.56 7.23 -1.49
CA VAL A 25 -14.19 6.56 -2.76
C VAL A 25 -15.18 6.93 -3.88
N ARG A 26 -16.49 6.94 -3.59
CA ARG A 26 -17.51 7.42 -4.53
C ARG A 26 -17.29 8.87 -4.95
N GLN A 27 -16.91 9.74 -4.02
CA GLN A 27 -16.60 11.12 -4.33
C GLN A 27 -15.38 11.23 -5.25
N PHE A 28 -14.32 10.47 -5.01
CA PHE A 28 -13.13 10.45 -5.86
C PHE A 28 -13.43 9.96 -7.28
N LEU A 29 -14.35 9.00 -7.43
CA LEU A 29 -14.72 8.42 -8.73
C LEU A 29 -15.87 9.15 -9.44
N ARG A 30 -16.45 10.20 -8.84
CA ARG A 30 -17.65 10.87 -9.37
C ARG A 30 -17.50 11.44 -10.79
N GLY A 31 -16.29 11.83 -11.19
CA GLY A 31 -15.99 12.37 -12.52
C GLY A 31 -15.47 11.33 -13.51
N ASP A 32 -15.34 10.07 -13.10
CA ASP A 32 -14.76 9.00 -13.91
C ASP A 32 -15.85 8.06 -14.44
N ASP A 33 -16.19 8.25 -15.72
CA ASP A 33 -17.20 7.46 -16.41
C ASP A 33 -16.69 6.13 -17.00
N SER A 34 -15.41 5.81 -16.75
CA SER A 34 -14.78 4.58 -17.24
C SER A 34 -15.49 3.33 -16.73
N LYS A 35 -15.33 2.23 -17.48
CA LYS A 35 -15.91 0.94 -17.08
C LYS A 35 -15.24 0.42 -15.82
N GLU A 36 -13.96 0.71 -15.67
CA GLU A 36 -13.09 0.35 -14.56
C GLU A 36 -13.56 0.99 -13.26
N ALA A 37 -13.82 2.30 -13.27
CA ALA A 37 -14.34 3.02 -12.10
C ALA A 37 -15.72 2.50 -11.67
N LYS A 38 -16.62 2.23 -12.63
CA LYS A 38 -17.95 1.68 -12.35
C LYS A 38 -17.89 0.27 -11.76
N ALA A 39 -17.03 -0.59 -12.32
CA ALA A 39 -16.81 -1.94 -11.81
C ALA A 39 -16.24 -1.95 -10.39
N LEU A 40 -15.26 -1.07 -10.11
CA LEU A 40 -14.69 -0.93 -8.78
C LEU A 40 -15.76 -0.49 -7.77
N LEU A 41 -16.53 0.56 -8.08
CA LEU A 41 -17.61 1.01 -7.20
C LEU A 41 -18.65 -0.06 -6.93
N GLN A 42 -19.04 -0.82 -7.96
CA GLN A 42 -19.98 -1.92 -7.79
C GLN A 42 -19.42 -2.96 -6.81
N LYS A 43 -18.18 -3.38 -6.99
CA LYS A 43 -17.53 -4.35 -6.10
C LYS A 43 -17.48 -3.85 -4.65
N LEU A 44 -17.09 -2.59 -4.43
CA LEU A 44 -17.03 -2.02 -3.07
C LEU A 44 -18.41 -1.93 -2.39
N ILE A 45 -19.47 -1.79 -3.18
CA ILE A 45 -20.85 -1.84 -2.67
C ILE A 45 -21.22 -3.27 -2.26
N GLU A 46 -20.85 -4.26 -3.07
CA GLU A 46 -21.06 -5.69 -2.79
C GLU A 46 -20.30 -6.14 -1.54
N ASP A 47 -19.05 -5.69 -1.39
CA ASP A 47 -18.16 -5.94 -0.25
C ASP A 47 -18.54 -5.10 1.00
N LYS A 48 -19.53 -4.20 0.87
CA LYS A 48 -20.06 -3.30 1.92
C LYS A 48 -19.00 -2.44 2.60
N GLY A 49 -17.95 -2.09 1.88
CA GLY A 49 -16.83 -1.35 2.47
C GLY A 49 -15.62 -1.30 1.56
N VAL A 50 -14.55 -0.76 2.12
CA VAL A 50 -13.26 -0.60 1.44
C VAL A 50 -12.15 -1.41 2.10
N ASP A 51 -12.42 -2.02 3.26
CA ASP A 51 -11.41 -2.71 4.07
C ASP A 51 -10.73 -3.84 3.27
N ASP A 52 -11.52 -4.69 2.62
CA ASP A 52 -11.02 -5.79 1.79
C ASP A 52 -10.20 -5.28 0.58
N LEU A 53 -10.56 -4.12 0.02
CA LEU A 53 -9.77 -3.47 -1.04
C LEU A 53 -8.40 -3.05 -0.49
N LEU A 54 -8.36 -2.38 0.66
CA LEU A 54 -7.12 -1.88 1.24
C LEU A 54 -6.18 -3.02 1.63
N ILE A 55 -6.72 -4.08 2.25
CA ILE A 55 -5.96 -5.28 2.60
C ILE A 55 -5.37 -5.93 1.34
N ALA A 56 -6.20 -6.16 0.33
CA ALA A 56 -5.75 -6.79 -0.91
C ALA A 56 -4.68 -5.96 -1.63
N LEU A 57 -4.85 -4.63 -1.69
CA LEU A 57 -3.85 -3.75 -2.28
C LEU A 57 -2.56 -3.73 -1.45
N ALA A 58 -2.64 -3.74 -0.13
CA ALA A 58 -1.47 -3.74 0.74
C ALA A 58 -0.60 -4.99 0.52
N ASP A 59 -1.25 -6.16 0.43
CA ASP A 59 -0.57 -7.43 0.18
C ASP A 59 0.12 -7.44 -1.19
N VAL A 60 -0.57 -6.99 -2.25
CA VAL A 60 -0.03 -7.03 -3.62
C VAL A 60 1.07 -5.98 -3.82
N LEU A 61 0.88 -4.77 -3.29
CA LEU A 61 1.83 -3.67 -3.48
C LEU A 61 3.09 -3.83 -2.62
N LYS A 62 3.04 -4.54 -1.50
CA LYS A 62 4.22 -4.88 -0.68
C LYS A 62 5.30 -5.57 -1.50
N GLU A 63 4.94 -6.47 -2.41
CA GLU A 63 5.92 -7.15 -3.27
C GLU A 63 6.56 -6.19 -4.29
N HIS A 64 5.79 -5.21 -4.78
CA HIS A 64 6.30 -4.18 -5.69
C HIS A 64 7.22 -3.19 -4.98
N LEU A 65 6.99 -2.90 -3.69
CA LEU A 65 7.89 -2.07 -2.89
C LEU A 65 9.31 -2.62 -2.82
N ARG A 66 9.50 -3.95 -2.85
CA ARG A 66 10.82 -4.59 -2.80
C ARG A 66 11.74 -4.18 -3.96
N THR A 67 11.17 -3.65 -5.06
CA THR A 67 11.97 -3.12 -6.17
C THR A 67 12.67 -1.81 -5.80
N GLY A 68 11.98 -0.90 -5.10
CA GLY A 68 12.52 0.39 -4.66
C GLY A 68 13.16 0.36 -3.27
N ILE A 69 12.58 -0.41 -2.34
CA ILE A 69 13.07 -0.60 -0.96
C ILE A 69 13.74 -1.98 -0.90
N ASN A 70 15.04 -2.00 -1.20
CA ASN A 70 15.85 -3.21 -1.26
C ASN A 70 17.03 -3.13 -0.28
N GLU A 71 17.88 -4.18 -0.25
CA GLU A 71 19.00 -4.27 0.69
C GLU A 71 19.96 -3.08 0.62
N GLN A 72 20.23 -2.57 -0.59
CA GLN A 72 21.13 -1.45 -0.78
C GLN A 72 20.56 -0.18 -0.15
N VAL A 73 19.29 0.13 -0.45
CA VAL A 73 18.60 1.31 0.08
C VAL A 73 18.48 1.22 1.59
N MET A 74 18.05 0.07 2.12
CA MET A 74 17.90 -0.12 3.56
C MET A 74 19.22 0.04 4.30
N LYS A 75 20.32 -0.51 3.76
CA LYS A 75 21.64 -0.35 4.37
C LYS A 75 22.10 1.11 4.35
N GLN A 76 21.83 1.84 3.27
CA GLN A 76 22.17 3.25 3.15
C GLN A 76 21.41 4.10 4.18
N GLU A 77 20.11 3.89 4.32
CA GLU A 77 19.30 4.64 5.30
C GLU A 77 19.70 4.33 6.75
N LEU A 78 20.05 3.08 7.06
CA LEU A 78 20.59 2.73 8.37
C LEU A 78 21.93 3.42 8.66
N GLN A 79 22.78 3.60 7.64
CA GLN A 79 24.02 4.36 7.77
C GLN A 79 23.74 5.84 7.99
N ASN A 80 22.86 6.44 7.19
CA ASN A 80 22.45 7.84 7.34
C ASN A 80 21.90 8.13 8.74
N TYR A 81 21.05 7.23 9.27
CA TYR A 81 20.52 7.33 10.62
C TYR A 81 21.61 7.24 11.69
N SER A 82 22.59 6.35 11.51
CA SER A 82 23.73 6.22 12.44
C SER A 82 24.65 7.43 12.45
N ASP A 83 24.71 8.17 11.34
CA ASP A 83 25.56 9.35 11.16
C ASP A 83 24.84 10.66 11.55
N SER A 84 23.54 10.60 11.89
CA SER A 84 22.69 11.72 12.34
C SER A 84 22.71 11.89 13.86
#